data_AF-A0A2X3BBV0-F1
#
_entry.id   AF-A0A2X3BBV0-F1
#
_cell.length_a   1.000
_cell.length_b   1.000
_cell.length_c   1.000
_cell.angle_alpha   90.00
_cell.angle_beta   90.00
_cell.angle_gamma   90.00
#
_symmetry.space_group_name_H-M   'P 1'
#
loop_
_entity.id
_entity.type
_entity.pdbx_description
1 polymer ?
#
loop_
_entity_poly.entity_id
_entity_poly.type
_entity_poly.pdbx_seq_one_letter_code
_entity_poly.pdbx_strand_id
1 'polypeptide(L)'
;MHYIKTANAPEAIANAWVMDFAGVLSPNATKDTNKRNFARIVAFTIFRNLKMKYLFIIAMVFILSASGLVAKPSNTITKLDTKTTELFDIHTAQLHANNTIYAITISKIKSPKTQPKKYRIFYILDGNGHLPIALNALAKEYCKKDFLCDELDYVLLVGIGYGEKYAKIAFPPLRTRDYTPSIPKELLDSMDNKRNFLNGGGAQNFLESFVQTIIPFVKSHITQSNLELSKECGIFGHSFGGLFVLYALSNATNDFNHFYAISPSLWWGNGEFIGQNRAIDFADIEEDSITLWIMQDTPKNPQTQTINKENPRGKAKINTKELATLIQSQSNITPHYKAFQGYTHGSVVVPAFLEAIRDFAK
;
A
#
# COMPACT_ATOMS: atom_id res chain seq x y z
N MET A 1 -35.32 -27.97 -60.73
CA MET A 1 -34.85 -29.21 -60.05
C MET A 1 -34.12 -28.80 -58.77
N HIS A 2 -34.35 -29.55 -57.69
CA HIS A 2 -33.94 -29.44 -56.27
C HIS A 2 -32.62 -28.69 -55.92
N TYR A 3 -32.60 -27.81 -54.89
CA TYR A 3 -32.28 -28.03 -53.43
C TYR A 3 -30.80 -28.46 -53.23
N ILE A 4 -29.93 -27.91 -52.34
CA ILE A 4 -30.05 -27.46 -50.94
C ILE A 4 -28.92 -26.44 -50.60
N LYS A 5 -29.27 -25.40 -49.81
CA LYS A 5 -28.39 -24.56 -48.97
C LYS A 5 -28.10 -25.24 -47.63
N THR A 6 -26.94 -25.00 -47.02
CA THR A 6 -26.90 -24.53 -45.62
C THR A 6 -25.71 -23.60 -45.39
N ALA A 7 -25.98 -22.56 -44.62
CA ALA A 7 -25.15 -21.39 -44.39
C ALA A 7 -24.84 -21.26 -42.88
N ASN A 8 -23.61 -20.83 -42.60
CA ASN A 8 -23.21 -19.74 -41.69
C ASN A 8 -23.98 -19.49 -40.38
N ALA A 9 -23.20 -19.46 -39.28
CA ALA A 9 -23.37 -18.57 -38.12
C ALA A 9 -23.38 -17.07 -38.56
N PRO A 10 -23.68 -16.04 -37.73
CA PRO A 10 -23.62 -15.98 -36.26
C PRO A 10 -24.68 -15.09 -35.55
N GLU A 11 -24.53 -15.01 -34.23
CA GLU A 11 -24.90 -13.92 -33.29
C GLU A 11 -26.36 -13.48 -33.05
N ALA A 12 -26.59 -13.24 -31.75
CA ALA A 12 -27.47 -12.24 -31.14
C ALA A 12 -28.89 -12.64 -30.67
N ILE A 13 -29.00 -12.67 -29.32
CA ILE A 13 -29.98 -11.94 -28.49
C ILE A 13 -31.38 -12.54 -28.27
N ALA A 14 -31.73 -12.56 -26.97
CA ALA A 14 -33.06 -12.42 -26.36
C ALA A 14 -33.96 -13.64 -26.10
N ASN A 15 -34.23 -13.82 -24.81
CA ASN A 15 -35.58 -13.91 -24.22
C ASN A 15 -36.53 -15.00 -24.73
N ALA A 16 -36.46 -16.14 -24.08
CA ALA A 16 -37.60 -16.85 -23.49
C ALA A 16 -36.95 -17.68 -22.37
N TRP A 17 -37.36 -17.63 -21.12
CA TRP A 17 -38.48 -18.39 -20.58
C TRP A 17 -38.87 -17.76 -19.24
N VAL A 18 -39.87 -16.88 -19.27
CA VAL A 18 -40.70 -16.51 -18.12
C VAL A 18 -42.13 -16.78 -18.53
N MET A 19 -42.70 -17.84 -18.00
CA MET A 19 -44.14 -18.11 -17.80
C MET A 19 -44.15 -19.38 -16.93
N ASP A 20 -44.91 -19.58 -15.87
CA ASP A 20 -45.83 -18.79 -15.06
C ASP A 20 -46.27 -19.83 -14.00
N PHE A 21 -46.06 -19.63 -12.71
CA PHE A 21 -46.66 -20.51 -11.69
C PHE A 21 -46.77 -19.79 -10.35
N ALA A 22 -47.78 -18.92 -10.26
CA ALA A 22 -48.38 -18.52 -9.00
C ALA A 22 -49.88 -18.87 -9.03
N GLY A 23 -50.31 -19.65 -8.03
CA GLY A 23 -51.72 -19.82 -7.69
C GLY A 23 -52.28 -21.21 -7.97
N VAL A 24 -52.25 -22.09 -6.97
CA VAL A 24 -53.44 -22.61 -6.26
C VAL A 24 -52.94 -23.40 -5.02
N LEU A 25 -53.11 -22.83 -3.83
CA LEU A 25 -53.30 -23.58 -2.57
C LEU A 25 -54.82 -23.56 -2.34
N SER A 26 -55.53 -24.68 -2.10
CA SER A 26 -55.72 -25.44 -0.83
C SER A 26 -57.05 -26.26 -1.01
N PRO A 27 -57.57 -27.14 -0.11
CA PRO A 27 -57.09 -27.56 1.22
C PRO A 27 -57.21 -29.07 1.53
N ASN A 28 -56.19 -29.65 2.17
CA ASN A 28 -56.34 -30.36 3.46
C ASN A 28 -55.04 -31.06 3.81
N ALA A 29 -54.46 -30.61 4.91
CA ALA A 29 -53.32 -31.24 5.55
C ALA A 29 -53.68 -32.65 6.00
N THR A 30 -52.80 -33.61 5.72
CA THR A 30 -52.28 -34.52 6.77
C THR A 30 -50.94 -35.12 6.36
N LYS A 31 -50.02 -35.09 7.34
CA LYS A 31 -48.85 -35.95 7.57
C LYS A 31 -47.49 -35.56 6.96
N ASP A 32 -46.79 -34.84 7.84
CA ASP A 32 -45.40 -34.40 7.90
C ASP A 32 -44.32 -35.52 7.92
N THR A 33 -44.57 -36.67 7.29
CA THR A 33 -43.63 -37.82 7.29
C THR A 33 -43.01 -38.13 5.94
N ASN A 34 -43.55 -37.63 4.82
CA ASN A 34 -43.06 -37.97 3.48
C ASN A 34 -41.96 -37.04 2.92
N LYS A 35 -41.81 -35.79 3.38
CA LYS A 35 -40.77 -34.88 2.86
C LYS A 35 -39.36 -35.20 3.38
N ARG A 36 -39.22 -35.67 4.62
CA ARG A 36 -37.91 -36.02 5.21
C ARG A 36 -37.33 -37.33 4.63
N ASN A 37 -38.17 -38.28 4.27
CA ASN A 37 -37.72 -39.53 3.64
C ASN A 37 -37.34 -39.33 2.16
N PHE A 38 -38.07 -38.47 1.43
CA PHE A 38 -37.73 -38.15 0.03
C PHE A 38 -36.40 -37.36 -0.08
N ALA A 39 -36.17 -36.39 0.79
CA ALA A 39 -34.91 -35.64 0.83
C ALA A 39 -33.70 -36.52 1.21
N ARG A 40 -33.89 -37.49 2.13
CA ARG A 40 -32.85 -38.47 2.49
C ARG A 40 -32.53 -39.44 1.35
N ILE A 41 -33.53 -39.91 0.61
CA ILE A 41 -33.33 -40.84 -0.52
C ILE A 41 -32.66 -40.15 -1.71
N VAL A 42 -33.01 -38.88 -1.99
CA VAL A 42 -32.35 -38.09 -3.04
C VAL A 42 -30.90 -37.76 -2.66
N ALA A 43 -30.63 -37.37 -1.42
CA ALA A 43 -29.26 -37.12 -0.94
C ALA A 43 -28.38 -38.40 -0.95
N PHE A 44 -28.94 -39.56 -0.59
CA PHE A 44 -28.22 -40.83 -0.58
C PHE A 44 -27.93 -41.36 -1.99
N THR A 45 -28.80 -41.07 -2.97
CA THR A 45 -28.64 -41.51 -4.37
C THR A 45 -27.63 -40.64 -5.14
N ILE A 46 -27.58 -39.33 -4.86
CA ILE A 46 -26.59 -38.42 -5.47
C ILE A 46 -25.17 -38.72 -4.95
N PHE A 47 -25.01 -39.06 -3.67
CA PHE A 47 -23.71 -39.42 -3.10
C PHE A 47 -23.18 -40.78 -3.55
N ARG A 48 -24.04 -41.73 -3.94
CA ARG A 48 -23.62 -43.10 -4.32
C ARG A 48 -23.05 -43.20 -5.75
N ASN A 49 -23.33 -42.22 -6.61
CA ASN A 49 -22.95 -42.24 -8.03
C ASN A 49 -21.82 -41.26 -8.42
N LEU A 50 -21.29 -40.47 -7.50
CA LEU A 50 -20.02 -39.77 -7.75
C LEU A 50 -18.87 -40.78 -7.64
N LYS A 51 -18.32 -41.20 -8.78
CA LYS A 51 -17.07 -41.99 -8.80
C LYS A 51 -16.02 -41.28 -7.94
N MET A 52 -15.31 -42.03 -7.09
CA MET A 52 -14.23 -41.55 -6.20
C MET A 52 -13.23 -40.57 -6.86
N LYS A 53 -13.05 -40.65 -8.19
CA LYS A 53 -12.24 -39.70 -8.98
C LYS A 53 -12.78 -38.27 -9.00
N TYR A 54 -14.09 -38.06 -8.97
CA TYR A 54 -14.71 -36.71 -8.96
C TYR A 54 -14.76 -36.10 -7.57
N LEU A 55 -14.84 -36.92 -6.51
CA LEU A 55 -14.70 -36.44 -5.13
C LEU A 55 -13.28 -35.89 -4.89
N PHE A 56 -12.27 -36.55 -5.47
CA PHE A 56 -10.89 -36.07 -5.47
C PHE A 56 -10.70 -34.77 -6.26
N ILE A 57 -11.34 -34.62 -7.42
CA ILE A 57 -11.27 -33.38 -8.23
C ILE A 57 -11.99 -32.21 -7.53
N ILE A 58 -13.16 -32.45 -6.92
CA ILE A 58 -13.88 -31.41 -6.18
C ILE A 58 -13.12 -31.03 -4.90
N ALA A 59 -12.55 -32.01 -4.18
CA ALA A 59 -11.68 -31.74 -3.04
C ALA A 59 -10.41 -30.98 -3.47
N MET A 60 -9.82 -31.29 -4.62
CA MET A 60 -8.64 -30.60 -5.15
C MET A 60 -8.96 -29.17 -5.62
N VAL A 61 -10.16 -28.93 -6.19
CA VAL A 61 -10.65 -27.57 -6.54
C VAL A 61 -11.02 -26.75 -5.29
N PHE A 62 -11.51 -27.38 -4.22
CA PHE A 62 -11.74 -26.72 -2.93
C PHE A 62 -10.43 -26.48 -2.14
N ILE A 63 -9.43 -27.35 -2.29
CA ILE A 63 -8.10 -27.17 -1.69
C ILE A 63 -7.30 -26.11 -2.45
N LEU A 64 -7.45 -26.00 -3.78
CA LEU A 64 -6.86 -24.93 -4.60
C LEU A 64 -7.47 -23.54 -4.37
N SER A 65 -8.67 -23.45 -3.80
CA SER A 65 -9.29 -22.17 -3.40
C SER A 65 -9.03 -21.79 -1.93
N ALA A 66 -8.42 -22.68 -1.14
CA ALA A 66 -8.01 -22.40 0.25
C ALA A 66 -6.55 -21.92 0.38
N SER A 67 -5.73 -22.06 -0.67
CA SER A 67 -4.37 -21.53 -0.74
C SER A 67 -4.36 -20.04 -1.09
N GLY A 68 -4.70 -19.20 -0.11
CA GLY A 68 -4.73 -17.74 -0.31
C GLY A 68 -4.79 -16.86 0.93
N LEU A 69 -4.77 -17.43 2.15
CA LEU A 69 -4.65 -16.65 3.40
C LEU A 69 -3.21 -16.15 3.60
N VAL A 70 -2.75 -15.33 2.65
CA VAL A 70 -1.65 -14.39 2.86
C VAL A 70 -2.24 -13.23 3.63
N ALA A 71 -1.61 -12.79 4.72
CA ALA A 71 -1.88 -11.49 5.31
C ALA A 71 -1.37 -10.38 4.36
N LYS A 72 -2.03 -10.24 3.20
CA LYS A 72 -1.91 -9.04 2.38
C LYS A 72 -2.47 -7.90 3.22
N PRO A 73 -1.84 -6.70 3.24
CA PRO A 73 -2.46 -5.55 3.86
C PRO A 73 -3.86 -5.38 3.27
N SER A 74 -4.82 -5.02 4.13
CA SER A 74 -6.20 -4.82 3.70
C SER A 74 -6.22 -3.81 2.57
N ASN A 75 -6.84 -4.17 1.43
CA ASN A 75 -7.04 -3.22 0.34
C ASN A 75 -8.20 -2.25 0.62
N THR A 76 -8.88 -2.40 1.75
CA THR A 76 -9.91 -1.48 2.21
C THR A 76 -9.27 -0.25 2.83
N ILE A 77 -9.65 0.92 2.32
CA ILE A 77 -9.25 2.20 2.90
C ILE A 77 -9.88 2.35 4.29
N THR A 78 -9.06 2.68 5.28
CA THR A 78 -9.54 2.95 6.65
C THR A 78 -10.47 4.15 6.65
N LYS A 79 -11.64 4.01 7.28
CA LYS A 79 -12.57 5.13 7.48
C LYS A 79 -11.98 6.09 8.52
N LEU A 80 -12.12 7.39 8.27
CA LEU A 80 -11.74 8.41 9.25
C LEU A 80 -12.70 8.38 10.45
N ASP A 81 -12.12 8.40 11.65
CA ASP A 81 -12.86 8.50 12.90
C ASP A 81 -13.49 9.90 13.02
N THR A 82 -14.59 10.05 13.77
CA THR A 82 -15.26 11.35 13.97
C THR A 82 -14.30 12.42 14.48
N LYS A 83 -13.48 12.08 15.49
CA LYS A 83 -12.46 12.97 16.05
C LYS A 83 -11.47 13.46 14.98
N THR A 84 -11.15 12.62 14.01
CA THR A 84 -10.25 12.96 12.91
C THR A 84 -10.90 13.98 11.97
N THR A 85 -12.17 13.76 11.61
CA THR A 85 -12.90 14.71 10.75
C THR A 85 -13.19 16.04 11.45
N GLU A 86 -13.27 16.07 12.77
CA GLU A 86 -13.38 17.30 13.57
C GLU A 86 -12.05 18.04 13.67
N LEU A 87 -10.93 17.32 13.77
CA LEU A 87 -9.60 17.91 13.93
C LEU A 87 -9.00 18.44 12.61
N PHE A 88 -9.16 17.69 11.51
CA PHE A 88 -8.51 17.99 10.25
C PHE A 88 -9.46 18.58 9.21
N ASP A 89 -8.96 19.57 8.48
CA ASP A 89 -9.46 19.98 7.18
C ASP A 89 -8.71 19.17 6.12
N ILE A 90 -9.45 18.47 5.27
CA ILE A 90 -8.90 17.47 4.35
C ILE A 90 -9.43 17.77 2.95
N HIS A 91 -8.52 18.09 2.04
CA HIS A 91 -8.83 18.33 0.64
C HIS A 91 -8.13 17.29 -0.23
N THR A 92 -8.82 16.78 -1.25
CA THR A 92 -8.23 15.86 -2.23
C THR A 92 -8.41 16.40 -3.64
N ALA A 93 -7.32 16.45 -4.39
CA ALA A 93 -7.33 16.79 -5.81
C ALA A 93 -6.70 15.66 -6.63
N GLN A 94 -7.15 15.53 -7.88
CA GLN A 94 -6.58 14.59 -8.84
C GLN A 94 -5.50 15.29 -9.66
N LEU A 95 -4.38 14.61 -9.89
CA LEU A 95 -3.24 15.12 -10.66
C LEU A 95 -2.79 14.07 -11.67
N HIS A 96 -2.71 14.44 -12.95
CA HIS A 96 -2.18 13.58 -13.99
C HIS A 96 -0.66 13.77 -14.08
N ALA A 97 0.11 12.69 -13.81
CA ALA A 97 1.57 12.67 -13.92
C ALA A 97 2.04 11.21 -14.13
N ASN A 98 3.23 10.98 -14.69
CA ASN A 98 3.77 9.62 -14.86
C ASN A 98 2.78 8.61 -15.49
N ASN A 99 2.01 9.03 -16.51
CA ASN A 99 0.94 8.26 -17.14
C ASN A 99 -0.08 7.66 -16.13
N THR A 100 -0.31 8.38 -15.04
CA THR A 100 -1.09 7.95 -13.88
C THR A 100 -1.87 9.13 -13.34
N ILE A 101 -3.00 8.84 -12.69
CA ILE A 101 -3.76 9.86 -11.97
C ILE A 101 -3.53 9.61 -10.50
N TYR A 102 -2.86 10.55 -9.86
CA TYR A 102 -2.59 10.55 -8.43
C TYR A 102 -3.70 11.29 -7.70
N ALA A 103 -4.12 10.75 -6.56
CA ALA A 103 -4.98 11.44 -5.61
C ALA A 103 -4.09 12.12 -4.57
N ILE A 104 -4.00 13.44 -4.64
CA ILE A 104 -3.20 14.24 -3.72
C ILE A 104 -4.10 14.74 -2.60
N THR A 105 -3.96 14.19 -1.41
CA THR A 105 -4.78 14.54 -0.25
C THR A 105 -3.96 15.39 0.72
N ILE A 106 -4.33 16.66 0.88
CA ILE A 106 -3.70 17.60 1.81
C ILE A 106 -4.57 17.70 3.06
N SER A 107 -3.97 17.45 4.23
CA SER A 107 -4.64 17.52 5.53
C SER A 107 -3.93 18.52 6.44
N LYS A 108 -4.70 19.44 7.03
CA LYS A 108 -4.23 20.44 8.00
C LYS A 108 -5.12 20.48 9.24
N ILE A 109 -4.59 20.93 10.37
CA ILE A 109 -5.41 21.14 11.58
C ILE A 109 -6.35 22.34 11.33
N LYS A 110 -7.64 22.19 11.65
CA LYS A 110 -8.68 23.21 11.40
C LYS A 110 -8.52 24.48 12.23
N SER A 111 -8.23 24.28 13.51
CA SER A 111 -8.17 25.35 14.51
C SER A 111 -6.84 25.25 15.24
N PRO A 112 -5.74 25.69 14.59
CA PRO A 112 -4.44 25.66 15.22
C PRO A 112 -4.46 26.61 16.43
N LYS A 113 -3.81 26.21 17.52
CA LYS A 113 -3.71 27.00 18.75
C LYS A 113 -2.83 28.22 18.57
N THR A 114 -1.85 28.10 17.69
CA THR A 114 -0.93 29.17 17.30
C THR A 114 -1.16 29.49 15.84
N GLN A 115 -1.05 30.76 15.43
CA GLN A 115 -1.07 31.05 13.99
C GLN A 115 0.28 30.64 13.39
N PRO A 116 0.30 29.68 12.45
CA PRO A 116 1.55 29.22 11.90
C PRO A 116 2.16 30.27 10.98
N LYS A 117 3.41 30.67 11.25
CA LYS A 117 4.15 31.61 10.40
C LYS A 117 4.48 30.98 9.04
N LYS A 118 4.92 29.72 9.04
CA LYS A 118 5.23 28.94 7.83
C LYS A 118 4.96 27.46 8.08
N TYR A 119 4.34 26.79 7.13
CA TYR A 119 4.04 25.37 7.19
C TYR A 119 5.19 24.52 6.66
N ARG A 120 5.46 23.39 7.32
CA ARG A 120 6.31 22.30 6.84
C ARG A 120 5.43 21.28 6.10
N ILE A 121 5.96 20.60 5.10
CA ILE A 121 5.21 19.58 4.34
C ILE A 121 5.73 18.19 4.68
N PHE A 122 4.84 17.29 5.09
CA PHE A 122 5.15 15.90 5.36
C PHE A 122 4.39 14.99 4.39
N TYR A 123 5.10 14.52 3.36
CA TYR A 123 4.58 13.61 2.34
C TYR A 123 4.47 12.19 2.86
N ILE A 124 3.33 11.55 2.63
CA ILE A 124 3.04 10.16 3.03
C ILE A 124 2.75 9.36 1.76
N LEU A 125 3.64 8.42 1.44
CA LEU A 125 3.45 7.46 0.36
C LEU A 125 2.36 6.43 0.71
N ASP A 126 1.80 5.79 -0.31
CA ASP A 126 0.58 4.99 -0.19
C ASP A 126 -0.58 5.79 0.43
N GLY A 127 -0.81 7.01 -0.07
CA GLY A 127 -1.76 7.96 0.50
C GLY A 127 -3.17 7.41 0.70
N ASN A 128 -3.65 6.53 -0.20
CA ASN A 128 -4.96 5.88 -0.03
C ASN A 128 -5.04 5.05 1.25
N GLY A 129 -3.97 4.33 1.60
CA GLY A 129 -3.93 3.39 2.71
C GLY A 129 -3.38 3.99 4.00
N HIS A 130 -2.24 4.68 3.93
CA HIS A 130 -1.52 5.13 5.12
C HIS A 130 -2.00 6.48 5.66
N LEU A 131 -2.44 7.43 4.82
CA LEU A 131 -2.87 8.75 5.32
C LEU A 131 -4.08 8.63 6.27
N PRO A 132 -5.18 7.90 5.95
CA PRO A 132 -6.30 7.78 6.88
C PRO A 132 -5.92 7.11 8.21
N ILE A 133 -5.02 6.13 8.18
CA ILE A 133 -4.48 5.47 9.38
C ILE A 133 -3.67 6.47 10.21
N ALA A 134 -2.79 7.24 9.56
CA ALA A 134 -1.95 8.26 10.18
C ALA A 134 -2.80 9.35 10.85
N LEU A 135 -3.82 9.88 10.15
CA LEU A 135 -4.72 10.90 10.68
C LEU A 135 -5.53 10.39 11.89
N ASN A 136 -6.04 9.15 11.85
CA ASN A 136 -6.74 8.56 12.99
C ASN A 136 -5.82 8.34 14.19
N ALA A 137 -4.58 7.91 13.96
CA ALA A 137 -3.59 7.79 15.02
C ALA A 137 -3.25 9.16 15.62
N LEU A 138 -3.03 10.16 14.76
CA LEU A 138 -2.67 11.50 15.19
C LEU A 138 -3.80 12.16 15.98
N ALA A 139 -5.05 12.06 15.52
CA ALA A 139 -6.21 12.58 16.25
C ALA A 139 -6.35 11.95 17.65
N LYS A 140 -5.95 10.69 17.83
CA LYS A 140 -5.96 10.04 19.15
C LYS A 140 -4.89 10.61 20.07
N GLU A 141 -3.71 10.95 19.56
CA GLU A 141 -2.58 11.46 20.34
C GLU A 141 -2.55 12.98 20.48
N TYR A 142 -3.23 13.71 19.60
CA TYR A 142 -3.23 15.17 19.55
C TYR A 142 -3.60 15.77 20.91
N CYS A 143 -2.72 16.64 21.43
CA CYS A 143 -2.89 17.32 22.70
C CYS A 143 -2.99 16.41 23.96
N LYS A 144 -2.61 15.14 23.87
CA LYS A 144 -2.29 14.36 25.08
C LYS A 144 -1.02 14.92 25.72
N LYS A 145 -0.88 14.68 27.03
CA LYS A 145 0.33 15.00 27.78
C LYS A 145 1.56 14.42 27.05
N ASP A 146 2.61 15.24 26.88
CA ASP A 146 3.88 14.88 26.24
C ASP A 146 3.80 14.66 24.71
N PHE A 147 2.75 15.13 24.03
CA PHE A 147 2.65 15.15 22.57
C PHE A 147 2.68 16.57 22.01
N LEU A 148 3.41 16.77 20.90
CA LEU A 148 3.78 18.06 20.30
C LEU A 148 2.59 18.78 19.65
N CYS A 149 1.65 19.26 20.46
CA CYS A 149 0.39 19.79 19.96
C CYS A 149 0.60 21.08 19.16
N ASP A 150 1.42 22.01 19.67
CA ASP A 150 1.61 23.32 19.06
C ASP A 150 2.50 23.20 17.81
N GLU A 151 3.52 22.34 17.83
CA GLU A 151 4.41 22.12 16.69
C GLU A 151 3.68 21.44 15.51
N LEU A 152 2.69 20.60 15.77
CA LEU A 152 1.88 19.96 14.73
C LEU A 152 0.97 20.93 13.99
N ASP A 153 0.62 22.08 14.58
CA ASP A 153 -0.15 23.13 13.92
C ASP A 153 0.56 23.68 12.66
N TYR A 154 1.88 23.50 12.59
CA TYR A 154 2.73 23.95 11.49
C TYR A 154 2.98 22.86 10.43
N VAL A 155 2.34 21.68 10.51
CA VAL A 155 2.62 20.57 9.60
C VAL A 155 1.42 20.27 8.69
N LEU A 156 1.67 20.28 7.38
CA LEU A 156 0.73 19.79 6.37
C LEU A 156 1.03 18.32 6.06
N LEU A 157 0.05 17.44 6.28
CA LEU A 157 0.16 16.02 5.94
C LEU A 157 -0.37 15.81 4.52
N VAL A 158 0.50 15.36 3.62
CA VAL A 158 0.17 15.23 2.19
C VAL A 158 0.26 13.78 1.76
N GLY A 159 -0.89 13.12 1.61
CA GLY A 159 -0.98 11.75 1.10
C GLY A 159 -0.82 11.71 -0.41
N ILE A 160 0.12 10.88 -0.88
CA ILE A 160 0.34 10.61 -2.31
C ILE A 160 -0.34 9.28 -2.66
N GLY A 161 -1.58 9.40 -3.10
CA GLY A 161 -2.47 8.31 -3.43
C GLY A 161 -2.67 8.10 -4.94
N TYR A 162 -3.57 7.19 -5.29
CA TYR A 162 -3.93 6.87 -6.68
C TYR A 162 -5.42 7.08 -6.90
N GLY A 163 -5.75 7.75 -8.00
CA GLY A 163 -7.09 8.15 -8.39
C GLY A 163 -7.85 7.15 -9.25
N GLU A 164 -8.94 7.64 -9.85
CA GLU A 164 -9.83 6.90 -10.75
C GLU A 164 -10.21 5.49 -10.24
N LYS A 165 -9.95 4.45 -11.04
CA LYS A 165 -10.26 3.05 -10.72
C LYS A 165 -9.52 2.54 -9.47
N TYR A 166 -8.48 3.24 -9.03
CA TYR A 166 -7.73 2.90 -7.81
C TYR A 166 -8.14 3.74 -6.59
N ALA A 167 -9.04 4.72 -6.73
CA ALA A 167 -9.43 5.64 -5.66
C ALA A 167 -10.02 4.94 -4.42
N LYS A 168 -10.51 3.71 -4.56
CA LYS A 168 -11.08 2.89 -3.46
C LYS A 168 -10.17 1.77 -2.97
N ILE A 169 -8.92 1.72 -3.45
CA ILE A 169 -7.96 0.66 -3.13
C ILE A 169 -6.84 1.29 -2.28
N ALA A 170 -6.63 0.76 -1.07
CA ALA A 170 -5.62 1.26 -0.14
C ALA A 170 -4.19 1.12 -0.68
N PHE A 171 -3.88 -0.03 -1.30
CA PHE A 171 -2.55 -0.35 -1.83
C PHE A 171 -2.65 -0.89 -3.26
N PRO A 172 -2.86 -0.01 -4.26
CA PRO A 172 -3.05 -0.44 -5.65
C PRO A 172 -1.74 -0.98 -6.25
N PRO A 173 -1.81 -1.83 -7.28
CA PRO A 173 -0.63 -2.49 -7.84
C PRO A 173 0.42 -1.52 -8.42
N LEU A 174 0.01 -0.31 -8.81
CA LEU A 174 0.90 0.74 -9.37
C LEU A 174 2.04 1.12 -8.43
N ARG A 175 1.86 0.99 -7.11
CA ARG A 175 2.92 1.21 -6.14
C ARG A 175 4.15 0.34 -6.38
N THR A 176 3.96 -0.85 -6.97
CA THR A 176 5.10 -1.71 -7.33
C THR A 176 5.94 -1.03 -8.40
N ARG A 177 5.32 -0.47 -9.44
CA ARG A 177 6.00 0.30 -10.48
C ARG A 177 6.68 1.53 -9.87
N ASP A 178 5.92 2.34 -9.15
CA ASP A 178 6.39 3.66 -8.69
C ASP A 178 7.44 3.60 -7.61
N TYR A 179 7.40 2.62 -6.71
CA TYR A 179 8.25 2.62 -5.52
C TYR A 179 9.44 1.68 -5.59
N THR A 180 9.65 1.00 -6.72
CA THR A 180 10.74 0.03 -6.84
C THR A 180 11.77 0.45 -7.89
N PRO A 181 13.07 0.43 -7.55
CA PRO A 181 14.15 0.69 -8.49
C PRO A 181 14.17 -0.33 -9.63
N SER A 182 14.66 0.11 -10.79
CA SER A 182 14.86 -0.77 -11.94
C SER A 182 15.93 -1.81 -11.64
N ILE A 183 15.74 -3.01 -12.19
CA ILE A 183 16.73 -4.09 -12.14
C ILE A 183 17.33 -4.18 -13.54
N PRO A 184 18.67 -4.12 -13.70
CA PRO A 184 19.31 -4.29 -15.00
C PRO A 184 18.78 -5.54 -15.71
N LYS A 185 18.48 -5.41 -17.01
CA LYS A 185 17.82 -6.49 -17.77
C LYS A 185 18.59 -7.81 -17.70
N GLU A 186 19.91 -7.77 -17.81
CA GLU A 186 20.78 -8.95 -17.73
C GLU A 186 20.64 -9.67 -16.38
N LEU A 187 20.67 -8.89 -15.29
CA LEU A 187 20.50 -9.39 -13.93
C LEU A 187 19.08 -9.96 -13.74
N LEU A 188 18.05 -9.28 -14.23
CA LEU A 188 16.67 -9.76 -14.18
C LEU A 188 16.48 -11.05 -14.99
N ASP A 189 17.11 -11.15 -16.18
CA ASP A 189 17.02 -12.33 -17.03
C ASP A 189 17.71 -13.56 -16.41
N SER A 190 18.72 -13.35 -15.56
CA SER A 190 19.38 -14.43 -14.79
C SER A 190 18.63 -14.89 -13.54
N MET A 191 17.55 -14.20 -13.13
CA MET A 191 16.80 -14.55 -11.91
C MET A 191 15.74 -15.62 -12.17
N ASP A 192 15.80 -16.73 -11.43
CA ASP A 192 14.75 -17.76 -11.42
C ASP A 192 13.37 -17.20 -11.01
N ASN A 193 13.37 -16.21 -10.12
CA ASN A 193 12.17 -15.55 -9.61
C ASN A 193 11.82 -14.25 -10.35
N LYS A 194 12.32 -14.00 -11.57
CA LYS A 194 12.15 -12.73 -12.30
C LYS A 194 10.71 -12.22 -12.42
N ARG A 195 9.74 -13.13 -12.50
CA ARG A 195 8.29 -12.81 -12.55
C ARG A 195 7.83 -11.95 -11.37
N ASN A 196 8.50 -12.05 -10.22
CA ASN A 196 8.17 -11.26 -9.02
C ASN A 196 8.53 -9.77 -9.17
N PHE A 197 9.34 -9.40 -10.16
CA PHE A 197 9.86 -8.04 -10.32
C PHE A 197 9.40 -7.32 -11.59
N LEU A 198 8.71 -8.01 -12.51
CA LEU A 198 8.33 -7.48 -13.83
C LEU A 198 7.43 -6.25 -13.79
N ASN A 199 6.68 -6.05 -12.71
CA ASN A 199 5.77 -4.90 -12.55
C ASN A 199 6.43 -3.71 -11.84
N GLY A 200 7.73 -3.78 -11.56
CA GLY A 200 8.49 -2.73 -10.88
C GLY A 200 9.36 -1.90 -11.81
N GLY A 201 10.28 -1.14 -11.21
CA GLY A 201 11.35 -0.45 -11.93
C GLY A 201 11.07 1.00 -12.36
N GLY A 202 9.97 1.59 -11.91
CA GLY A 202 9.56 2.95 -12.25
C GLY A 202 9.96 4.02 -11.23
N ALA A 203 10.78 3.71 -10.22
CA ALA A 203 11.16 4.68 -9.19
C ALA A 203 11.79 5.95 -9.74
N GLN A 204 12.61 5.87 -10.79
CA GLN A 204 13.18 7.05 -11.44
C GLN A 204 12.08 7.97 -12.00
N ASN A 205 11.23 7.44 -12.90
CA ASN A 205 10.15 8.21 -13.53
C ASN A 205 9.15 8.76 -12.50
N PHE A 206 8.88 7.99 -11.44
CA PHE A 206 8.04 8.44 -10.36
C PHE A 206 8.70 9.59 -9.58
N LEU A 207 9.99 9.50 -9.25
CA LEU A 207 10.72 10.57 -8.57
C LEU A 207 10.80 11.84 -9.43
N GLU A 208 11.11 11.72 -10.71
CA GLU A 208 11.09 12.85 -11.66
C GLU A 208 9.71 13.51 -11.68
N SER A 209 8.64 12.73 -11.79
CA SER A 209 7.27 13.26 -11.73
C SER A 209 6.91 13.83 -10.35
N PHE A 210 7.47 13.27 -9.27
CA PHE A 210 7.26 13.76 -7.92
C PHE A 210 7.83 15.17 -7.78
N VAL A 211 9.09 15.34 -8.17
CA VAL A 211 9.84 16.60 -8.06
C VAL A 211 9.32 17.65 -9.04
N GLN A 212 9.10 17.29 -10.30
CA GLN A 212 8.75 18.25 -11.35
C GLN A 212 7.25 18.56 -11.43
N THR A 213 6.39 17.70 -10.89
CA THR A 213 4.93 17.84 -11.03
C THR A 213 4.20 17.83 -9.70
N ILE A 214 4.41 16.82 -8.84
CA ILE A 214 3.66 16.67 -7.59
C ILE A 214 4.02 17.78 -6.59
N ILE A 215 5.30 18.03 -6.35
CA ILE A 215 5.76 19.08 -5.43
C ILE A 215 5.26 20.46 -5.89
N PRO A 216 5.45 20.90 -7.15
CA PRO A 216 4.93 22.17 -7.64
C PRO A 216 3.41 22.27 -7.52
N PHE A 217 2.66 21.20 -7.84
CA PHE A 217 1.21 21.17 -7.69
C PHE A 217 0.78 21.42 -6.24
N VAL A 218 1.39 20.72 -5.29
CA VAL A 218 1.11 20.86 -3.86
C VAL A 218 1.46 22.27 -3.36
N LYS A 219 2.66 22.77 -3.69
CA LYS A 219 3.11 24.12 -3.30
C LYS A 219 2.19 25.21 -3.87
N SER A 220 1.75 25.07 -5.12
CA SER A 220 0.79 26.00 -5.74
C SER A 220 -0.55 25.99 -5.02
N HIS A 221 -1.10 24.82 -4.73
CA HIS A 221 -2.40 24.71 -4.04
C HIS A 221 -2.36 25.32 -2.63
N ILE A 222 -1.25 25.13 -1.92
CA ILE A 222 -1.03 25.70 -0.59
C ILE A 222 -0.91 27.23 -0.65
N THR A 223 -0.12 27.74 -1.61
CA THR A 223 0.08 29.19 -1.77
C THR A 223 -1.21 29.89 -2.19
N GLN A 224 -2.01 29.28 -3.07
CA GLN A 224 -3.34 29.77 -3.45
C GLN A 224 -4.32 29.82 -2.26
N SER A 225 -4.06 29.04 -1.22
CA SER A 225 -4.82 29.05 0.04
C SER A 225 -4.28 30.09 1.04
N ASN A 226 -3.40 31.00 0.60
CA ASN A 226 -2.74 32.03 1.42
C ASN A 226 -1.93 31.48 2.60
N LEU A 227 -1.33 30.29 2.45
CA LEU A 227 -0.45 29.71 3.45
C LEU A 227 1.01 29.86 3.02
N GLU A 228 1.88 30.30 3.92
CA GLU A 228 3.32 30.37 3.67
C GLU A 228 3.99 29.01 3.95
N LEU A 229 5.03 28.69 3.18
CA LEU A 229 5.78 27.44 3.29
C LEU A 229 7.18 27.65 3.85
N SER A 230 7.60 26.72 4.71
CA SER A 230 8.98 26.52 5.12
C SER A 230 9.76 25.76 4.04
N LYS A 231 11.08 25.69 4.19
CA LYS A 231 11.94 24.80 3.39
C LYS A 231 11.85 23.34 3.86
N GLU A 232 11.45 23.11 5.12
CA GLU A 232 11.33 21.79 5.71
C GLU A 232 10.31 20.90 4.99
N CYS A 233 10.81 19.78 4.45
CA CYS A 233 10.07 18.86 3.61
C CYS A 233 10.44 17.41 3.95
N GLY A 234 9.47 16.66 4.46
CA GLY A 234 9.63 15.28 4.88
C GLY A 234 8.95 14.28 3.94
N ILE A 235 9.55 13.10 3.77
CA ILE A 235 8.93 11.98 3.04
C ILE A 235 8.91 10.71 3.91
N PHE A 236 7.72 10.12 4.01
CA PHE A 236 7.46 8.91 4.79
C PHE A 236 6.97 7.78 3.90
N GLY A 237 7.58 6.60 4.06
CA GLY A 237 7.23 5.43 3.27
C GLY A 237 7.41 4.12 4.03
N HIS A 238 6.51 3.18 3.79
CA HIS A 238 6.54 1.85 4.39
C HIS A 238 6.68 0.75 3.32
N SER A 239 7.45 -0.31 3.61
CA SER A 239 7.65 -1.45 2.71
C SER A 239 8.27 -1.01 1.38
N PHE A 240 7.60 -1.16 0.23
CA PHE A 240 8.06 -0.54 -1.03
C PHE A 240 8.14 0.99 -0.92
N GLY A 241 7.24 1.67 -0.22
CA GLY A 241 7.37 3.11 0.02
C GLY A 241 8.66 3.44 0.78
N GLY A 242 9.07 2.60 1.75
CA GLY A 242 10.33 2.78 2.46
C GLY A 242 11.54 2.54 1.55
N LEU A 243 11.44 1.60 0.61
CA LEU A 243 12.45 1.40 -0.44
C LEU A 243 12.56 2.64 -1.36
N PHE A 244 11.43 3.24 -1.72
CA PHE A 244 11.42 4.48 -2.49
C PHE A 244 11.98 5.67 -1.71
N VAL A 245 11.74 5.78 -0.41
CA VAL A 245 12.37 6.81 0.44
C VAL A 245 13.90 6.69 0.38
N LEU A 246 14.44 5.46 0.47
CA LEU A 246 15.88 5.24 0.29
C LEU A 246 16.35 5.58 -1.14
N TYR A 247 15.52 5.35 -2.16
CA TYR A 247 15.81 5.78 -3.53
C TYR A 247 15.83 7.31 -3.67
N ALA A 248 14.87 8.01 -3.09
CA ALA A 248 14.78 9.47 -3.10
C ALA A 248 15.96 10.12 -2.36
N LEU A 249 16.42 9.52 -1.27
CA LEU A 249 17.61 9.99 -0.54
C LEU A 249 18.86 10.10 -1.43
N SER A 250 19.03 9.22 -2.42
CA SER A 250 20.15 9.33 -3.40
C SER A 250 20.01 10.48 -4.39
N ASN A 251 18.78 10.87 -4.71
CA ASN A 251 18.46 11.47 -6.01
C ASN A 251 17.70 12.80 -5.89
N ALA A 252 17.26 13.18 -4.68
CA ALA A 252 16.37 14.32 -4.45
C ALA A 252 16.60 14.99 -3.08
N THR A 253 17.85 15.10 -2.65
CA THR A 253 18.23 15.78 -1.39
C THR A 253 17.90 17.28 -1.41
N ASN A 254 17.86 17.91 -2.59
CA ASN A 254 17.43 19.31 -2.74
C ASN A 254 15.91 19.51 -2.53
N ASP A 255 15.10 18.44 -2.55
CA ASP A 255 13.64 18.50 -2.46
C ASP A 255 13.08 18.03 -1.12
N PHE A 256 13.83 17.18 -0.41
CA PHE A 256 13.48 16.65 0.90
C PHE A 256 14.70 16.72 1.82
N ASN A 257 14.49 17.19 3.05
CA ASN A 257 15.51 17.21 4.09
C ASN A 257 15.18 16.28 5.27
N HIS A 258 14.01 15.63 5.29
CA HIS A 258 13.69 14.57 6.24
C HIS A 258 13.20 13.29 5.55
N PHE A 259 13.82 12.16 5.84
CA PHE A 259 13.54 10.86 5.22
C PHE A 259 13.17 9.83 6.28
N TYR A 260 12.00 9.21 6.14
CA TYR A 260 11.49 8.21 7.08
C TYR A 260 11.19 6.89 6.37
N ALA A 261 12.18 5.98 6.36
CA ALA A 261 12.11 4.68 5.69
C ALA A 261 11.70 3.58 6.68
N ILE A 262 10.46 3.09 6.57
CA ILE A 262 9.87 2.16 7.53
C ILE A 262 9.79 0.75 6.94
N SER A 263 10.44 -0.21 7.59
CA SER A 263 10.58 -1.60 7.15
C SER A 263 10.81 -1.70 5.63
N PRO A 264 11.83 -1.00 5.09
CA PRO A 264 12.06 -0.93 3.65
C PRO A 264 12.25 -2.34 3.07
N SER A 265 11.67 -2.58 1.91
CA SER A 265 11.76 -3.88 1.22
C SER A 265 13.13 -4.09 0.57
N LEU A 266 14.19 -4.18 1.39
CA LEU A 266 15.60 -4.37 0.97
C LEU A 266 15.84 -5.66 0.19
N TRP A 267 14.85 -6.56 0.15
CA TRP A 267 14.86 -7.79 -0.62
C TRP A 267 14.55 -7.59 -2.11
N TRP A 268 14.01 -6.44 -2.51
CA TRP A 268 13.65 -6.17 -3.90
C TRP A 268 14.83 -6.39 -4.84
N GLY A 269 14.58 -7.07 -5.96
CA GLY A 269 15.61 -7.42 -6.93
C GLY A 269 16.79 -8.19 -6.34
N ASN A 270 16.54 -9.08 -5.37
CA ASN A 270 17.59 -9.80 -4.61
C ASN A 270 18.60 -8.88 -3.90
N GLY A 271 18.13 -7.72 -3.44
CA GLY A 271 18.93 -6.75 -2.70
C GLY A 271 20.00 -6.07 -3.54
N GLU A 272 19.90 -6.12 -4.87
CA GLU A 272 20.88 -5.51 -5.78
C GLU A 272 20.88 -3.99 -5.73
N PHE A 273 19.77 -3.38 -5.27
CA PHE A 273 19.71 -1.93 -5.03
C PHE A 273 20.56 -1.48 -3.83
N ILE A 274 20.71 -2.33 -2.80
CA ILE A 274 21.46 -2.03 -1.57
C ILE A 274 22.44 -3.19 -1.35
N GLY A 275 23.57 -3.14 -2.06
CA GLY A 275 24.62 -4.16 -2.01
C GLY A 275 25.84 -3.68 -1.23
N GLN A 276 26.64 -4.61 -0.69
CA GLN A 276 27.81 -4.31 0.16
C GLN A 276 28.85 -3.36 -0.47
N ASN A 277 28.88 -3.24 -1.80
CA ASN A 277 29.81 -2.38 -2.56
C ASN A 277 29.12 -1.31 -3.43
N ARG A 278 27.79 -1.17 -3.29
CA ARG A 278 26.96 -0.11 -3.87
C ARG A 278 25.86 0.15 -2.85
N ALA A 279 26.23 0.80 -1.76
CA ALA A 279 25.24 1.70 -1.19
C ALA A 279 25.19 2.87 -2.18
N ILE A 280 23.98 3.25 -2.57
CA ILE A 280 23.58 4.62 -2.92
C ILE A 280 24.76 5.60 -2.92
N ASP A 281 25.01 6.28 -4.03
CA ASP A 281 26.07 7.30 -4.09
C ASP A 281 25.71 8.46 -3.13
N PHE A 282 26.13 8.33 -1.88
CA PHE A 282 25.92 9.33 -0.84
C PHE A 282 27.04 10.37 -0.83
N ALA A 283 28.02 10.24 -1.73
CA ALA A 283 29.25 11.03 -1.71
C ALA A 283 28.99 12.53 -1.97
N ASP A 284 27.85 12.85 -2.60
CA ASP A 284 27.49 14.22 -3.00
C ASP A 284 26.38 14.84 -2.15
N ILE A 285 26.07 14.27 -0.98
CA ILE A 285 25.11 14.88 -0.04
C ILE A 285 25.82 15.99 0.72
N GLU A 286 25.86 17.18 0.11
CA GLU A 286 26.51 18.38 0.66
C GLU A 286 25.64 19.17 1.65
N GLU A 287 24.40 18.77 1.92
CA GLU A 287 23.52 19.51 2.82
C GLU A 287 23.71 19.14 4.30
N ASP A 288 24.08 20.15 5.10
CA ASP A 288 24.38 20.06 6.54
C ASP A 288 23.19 19.63 7.45
N SER A 289 22.00 19.35 6.90
CA SER A 289 20.80 19.07 7.70
C SER A 289 19.85 18.02 7.14
N ILE A 290 20.39 16.89 6.64
CA ILE A 290 19.56 15.72 6.29
C ILE A 290 19.24 14.92 7.57
N THR A 291 17.95 14.77 7.86
CA THR A 291 17.45 13.83 8.87
C THR A 291 17.05 12.52 8.19
N LEU A 292 17.62 11.40 8.62
CA LEU A 292 17.27 10.06 8.13
C LEU A 292 16.86 9.14 9.29
N TRP A 293 15.64 8.62 9.23
CA TRP A 293 15.19 7.52 10.06
C TRP A 293 15.05 6.23 9.26
N ILE A 294 15.67 5.16 9.77
CA ILE A 294 15.46 3.79 9.32
C ILE A 294 14.78 3.02 10.44
N MET A 295 13.54 2.60 10.21
CA MET A 295 12.72 1.93 11.21
C MET A 295 12.42 0.50 10.79
N GLN A 296 12.31 -0.42 11.74
CA GLN A 296 12.14 -1.86 11.47
C GLN A 296 11.10 -2.50 12.38
N ASP A 297 10.18 -3.27 11.79
CA ASP A 297 9.31 -4.19 12.55
C ASP A 297 10.07 -5.41 13.07
N THR A 298 9.78 -5.83 14.31
CA THR A 298 10.37 -7.02 14.94
C THR A 298 9.28 -7.84 15.63
N PRO A 299 8.65 -8.81 14.96
CA PRO A 299 7.52 -9.58 15.51
C PRO A 299 7.97 -10.49 16.67
N LYS A 300 7.09 -10.70 17.68
CA LYS A 300 7.41 -11.58 18.83
C LYS A 300 7.72 -13.02 18.41
N ASN A 301 7.03 -13.52 17.38
CA ASN A 301 7.24 -14.85 16.81
C ASN A 301 7.60 -14.69 15.33
N PRO A 302 8.88 -14.74 14.95
CA PRO A 302 9.31 -14.61 13.55
C PRO A 302 8.67 -15.64 12.63
N GLN A 303 8.31 -16.81 13.17
CA GLN A 303 7.70 -17.93 12.45
C GLN A 303 6.23 -17.67 12.04
N THR A 304 5.51 -16.76 12.70
CA THR A 304 4.12 -16.42 12.33
C THR A 304 4.05 -15.34 11.25
N GLN A 305 5.16 -14.68 10.94
CA GLN A 305 5.33 -14.14 9.59
C GLN A 305 5.64 -15.34 8.70
N THR A 306 4.62 -15.89 8.04
CA THR A 306 4.81 -16.93 7.02
C THR A 306 5.77 -16.38 5.96
N ILE A 307 7.06 -16.66 6.12
CA ILE A 307 7.98 -16.76 5.01
C ILE A 307 7.42 -17.91 4.20
N ASN A 308 6.64 -17.56 3.17
CA ASN A 308 6.15 -18.49 2.16
C ASN A 308 7.37 -19.24 1.62
N LYS A 309 7.62 -20.44 2.14
CA LYS A 309 8.65 -21.35 1.62
C LYS A 309 8.38 -21.71 0.15
N GLU A 310 7.17 -21.44 -0.35
CA GLU A 310 6.74 -21.67 -1.73
C GLU A 310 6.79 -20.43 -2.64
N ASN A 311 7.11 -19.24 -2.13
CA ASN A 311 7.40 -18.09 -2.98
C ASN A 311 8.46 -17.21 -2.28
N PRO A 312 9.76 -17.47 -2.50
CA PRO A 312 10.77 -16.61 -1.96
C PRO A 312 10.61 -15.26 -2.66
N ARG A 313 10.11 -14.29 -1.90
CA ARG A 313 10.49 -12.89 -2.10
C ARG A 313 12.01 -12.87 -2.31
N GLY A 314 12.51 -11.88 -3.06
CA GLY A 314 13.95 -11.77 -3.28
C GLY A 314 14.75 -11.88 -1.97
N LYS A 315 16.06 -12.10 -2.07
CA LYS A 315 16.91 -12.20 -0.87
C LYS A 315 17.49 -10.83 -0.55
N ALA A 316 17.22 -10.29 0.65
CA ALA A 316 17.94 -9.11 1.11
C ALA A 316 19.42 -9.46 1.35
N LYS A 317 20.35 -8.58 0.93
CA LYS A 317 21.79 -8.76 1.13
C LYS A 317 22.26 -8.30 2.51
N ILE A 318 21.59 -7.28 3.05
CA ILE A 318 21.82 -6.73 4.39
C ILE A 318 20.47 -6.45 5.07
N ASN A 319 20.48 -6.35 6.40
CA ASN A 319 19.34 -5.88 7.18
C ASN A 319 19.36 -4.36 7.38
N THR A 320 18.28 -3.81 7.95
CA THR A 320 18.12 -2.35 8.15
C THR A 320 19.12 -1.74 9.15
N LYS A 321 19.59 -2.51 10.13
CA LYS A 321 20.63 -2.06 11.06
C LYS A 321 21.99 -1.98 10.36
N GLU A 322 22.34 -3.00 9.58
CA GLU A 322 23.54 -3.01 8.74
C GLU A 322 23.52 -1.88 7.71
N LEU A 323 22.36 -1.60 7.12
CA LEU A 323 22.17 -0.45 6.23
C LEU A 323 22.48 0.87 6.95
N ALA A 324 21.93 1.10 8.14
CA ALA A 324 22.20 2.32 8.90
C ALA A 324 23.71 2.50 9.17
N THR A 325 24.41 1.42 9.56
CA THR A 325 25.87 1.43 9.74
C THR A 325 26.59 1.75 8.42
N LEU A 326 26.15 1.17 7.31
CA LEU A 326 26.75 1.39 5.98
C LEU A 326 26.65 2.86 5.56
N ILE A 327 25.45 3.45 5.67
CA ILE A 327 25.22 4.87 5.35
C ILE A 327 26.11 5.77 6.21
N GLN A 328 26.17 5.53 7.52
CA GLN A 328 27.00 6.32 8.42
C GLN A 328 28.50 6.20 8.08
N SER A 329 28.94 5.06 7.56
CA SER A 329 30.35 4.85 7.18
C SER A 329 30.74 5.41 5.81
N GLN A 330 29.76 5.73 4.95
CA GLN A 330 29.97 6.10 3.54
C GLN A 330 29.42 7.49 3.20
N SER A 331 28.92 8.24 4.19
CA SER A 331 28.31 9.56 3.99
C SER A 331 28.46 10.43 5.24
N ASN A 332 28.13 11.72 5.12
CA ASN A 332 28.03 12.63 6.26
C ASN A 332 26.69 12.51 7.02
N ILE A 333 25.78 11.62 6.59
CA ILE A 333 24.50 11.42 7.26
C ILE A 333 24.70 10.51 8.47
N THR A 334 24.17 10.91 9.63
CA THR A 334 24.03 10.02 10.79
C THR A 334 22.58 9.51 10.87
N PRO A 335 22.29 8.25 10.50
CA PRO A 335 20.93 7.74 10.50
C PRO A 335 20.44 7.43 11.92
N HIS A 336 19.20 7.78 12.21
CA HIS A 336 18.47 7.30 13.37
C HIS A 336 17.87 5.91 13.08
N TYR A 337 18.30 4.89 13.82
CA TYR A 337 17.74 3.55 13.71
C TYR A 337 16.80 3.20 14.86
N LYS A 338 15.62 2.64 14.55
CA LYS A 338 14.67 2.17 15.57
C LYS A 338 13.99 0.85 15.20
N ALA A 339 14.11 -0.14 16.08
CA ALA A 339 13.38 -1.40 15.97
C ALA A 339 12.14 -1.39 16.87
N PHE A 340 10.99 -1.79 16.34
CA PHE A 340 9.70 -1.85 17.02
C PHE A 340 9.37 -3.28 17.45
N GLN A 341 9.69 -3.60 18.71
CA GLN A 341 9.50 -4.92 19.29
C GLN A 341 8.02 -5.28 19.43
N GLY A 342 7.68 -6.48 18.98
CA GLY A 342 6.33 -7.04 19.01
C GLY A 342 5.38 -6.54 17.91
N TYR A 343 5.86 -5.73 16.97
CA TYR A 343 5.08 -5.29 15.81
C TYR A 343 5.33 -6.18 14.60
N THR A 344 4.29 -6.39 13.79
CA THR A 344 4.40 -7.05 12.49
C THR A 344 4.64 -6.02 11.41
N HIS A 345 4.98 -6.48 10.21
CA HIS A 345 5.15 -5.62 9.04
C HIS A 345 3.96 -4.68 8.80
N GLY A 346 2.72 -5.16 8.98
CA GLY A 346 1.54 -4.29 8.83
C GLY A 346 1.31 -3.36 10.01
N SER A 347 1.53 -3.82 11.25
CA SER A 347 1.16 -3.06 12.45
C SER A 347 2.19 -2.01 12.88
N VAL A 348 3.42 -2.06 12.34
CA VAL A 348 4.48 -1.09 12.65
C VAL A 348 4.20 0.33 12.12
N VAL A 349 3.33 0.47 11.12
CA VAL A 349 3.08 1.75 10.44
C VAL A 349 2.65 2.84 11.42
N VAL A 350 1.74 2.53 12.35
CA VAL A 350 1.22 3.51 13.32
C VAL A 350 2.31 4.01 14.29
N PRO A 351 3.00 3.15 15.06
CA PRO A 351 4.02 3.64 15.98
C PRO A 351 5.21 4.28 15.26
N ALA A 352 5.56 3.82 14.06
CA ALA A 352 6.61 4.43 13.24
C ALA A 352 6.22 5.82 12.74
N PHE A 353 4.97 6.00 12.27
CA PHE A 353 4.45 7.31 11.89
C PHE A 353 4.44 8.28 13.08
N LEU A 354 3.98 7.83 14.26
CA LEU A 354 3.97 8.67 15.46
C LEU A 354 5.39 9.06 15.92
N GLU A 355 6.39 8.21 15.70
CA GLU A 355 7.79 8.57 15.92
C GLU A 355 8.25 9.62 14.91
N ALA A 356 8.03 9.35 13.61
CA ALA A 356 8.45 10.22 12.52
C ALA A 356 7.85 11.62 12.62
N ILE A 357 6.55 11.73 12.90
CA ILE A 357 5.89 13.03 12.99
C ILE A 357 6.30 13.83 14.23
N ARG A 358 6.66 13.15 15.33
CA ARG A 358 7.23 13.80 16.51
C ARG A 358 8.63 14.35 16.25
N ASP A 359 9.39 13.68 15.39
CA ASP A 359 10.70 14.17 14.99
C ASP A 359 10.55 15.38 14.05
N PHE A 360 9.77 15.21 12.99
CA PHE A 360 9.55 16.24 11.96
C PHE A 360 8.92 17.54 12.46
N ALA A 361 8.03 17.46 13.45
CA ALA A 361 7.29 18.62 13.93
C ALA A 361 8.16 19.57 14.78
N LYS A 362 9.15 19.06 15.52
CA LYS A 362 10.09 19.87 16.31
C LYS A 362 10.85 20.82 15.41
#